data_AF-A0A147F3F5-F1
#
_entry.id   AF-A0A147F3F5-F1
#
_cell.length_a   1.000
_cell.length_b   1.000
_cell.length_c   1.000
_cell.angle_alpha   90.00
_cell.angle_beta   90.00
_cell.angle_gamma   90.00
#
_symmetry.space_group_name_H-M   'P 1'
#
loop_
_entity.id
_entity.type
_entity.pdbx_description
1 polymer ?
#
loop_
_entity_poly.entity_id
_entity_poly.type
_entity_poly.pdbx_seq_one_letter_code
_entity_poly.pdbx_strand_id
1 'polypeptide(L)'
;DPPLPRDVWLASTEVFLARGSAGSSDGLTLVAKGGHNGEHHNHNDVGSFLVAVDGVPVIVDAGRPTYTAATFGPDRYDIWTMQSAWHNVPVVRGRTQPAGRDATARGATAEIGDDASTFTADLAAAYPDAGLDHWRRRARLDRVAGRVEIDDAWRFADDAPTGDDTLLHLLVAGDVRLETGGARVIPEGGARPVRLRWPEDVAATAEVRHLDDPMLTEVWGGHLTRLALPLASRTQLQVTVELDTPIEDSP
;
A
#
# COMPACT_ATOMS: atom_id res chain seq x y z
N ASP A 1 9.86 -25.07 -9.86
CA ASP A 1 9.83 -23.66 -9.42
C ASP A 1 8.51 -23.00 -9.79
N PRO A 2 8.04 -22.02 -9.00
CA PRO A 2 6.86 -21.24 -9.36
C PRO A 2 7.09 -20.49 -10.69
N PRO A 3 6.06 -20.31 -11.53
CA PRO A 3 6.22 -19.71 -12.86
C PRO A 3 6.58 -18.22 -12.85
N LEU A 4 6.35 -17.52 -11.72
CA LEU A 4 6.66 -16.09 -11.49
C LEU A 4 6.35 -15.20 -12.72
N PRO A 5 5.07 -15.09 -13.13
CA PRO A 5 4.71 -14.25 -14.27
C PRO A 5 5.15 -12.81 -14.04
N ARG A 6 5.66 -12.16 -15.09
CA ARG A 6 6.14 -10.77 -15.02
C ARG A 6 5.01 -9.80 -14.72
N ASP A 7 3.87 -9.98 -15.38
CA ASP A 7 2.70 -9.10 -15.25
C ASP A 7 1.43 -9.94 -15.14
N VAL A 8 0.51 -9.54 -14.27
CA VAL A 8 -0.80 -10.18 -14.11
C VAL A 8 -1.87 -9.10 -13.92
N TRP A 9 -2.99 -9.25 -14.62
CA TRP A 9 -4.21 -8.49 -14.38
C TRP A 9 -5.40 -9.45 -14.21
N LEU A 10 -5.98 -9.46 -13.01
CA LEU A 10 -7.16 -10.26 -12.68
C LEU A 10 -8.38 -9.34 -12.68
N ALA A 11 -8.95 -9.11 -13.86
CA ALA A 11 -10.02 -8.12 -14.05
C ALA A 11 -11.25 -8.31 -13.14
N SER A 12 -11.57 -9.55 -12.75
CA SER A 12 -12.75 -9.85 -11.90
C SER A 12 -12.59 -9.40 -10.45
N THR A 13 -11.35 -9.31 -9.95
CA THR A 13 -11.03 -8.89 -8.59
C THR A 13 -10.19 -7.61 -8.58
N GLU A 14 -9.92 -7.05 -9.76
CA GLU A 14 -9.10 -5.87 -10.00
C GLU A 14 -7.73 -5.93 -9.31
N VAL A 15 -7.10 -7.12 -9.33
CA VAL A 15 -5.75 -7.33 -8.79
C VAL A 15 -4.73 -7.25 -9.91
N PHE A 16 -3.77 -6.35 -9.73
CA PHE A 16 -2.64 -6.14 -10.61
C PHE A 16 -1.34 -6.59 -9.93
N LEU A 17 -0.44 -7.22 -10.70
CA LEU A 17 0.92 -7.52 -10.27
C LEU A 17 1.90 -7.20 -11.39
N ALA A 18 3.05 -6.63 -11.04
CA ALA A 18 4.17 -6.42 -11.94
C ALA A 18 5.50 -6.76 -11.25
N ARG A 19 6.40 -7.43 -11.96
CA ARG A 19 7.78 -7.77 -11.59
C ARG A 19 8.77 -7.15 -12.56
N GLY A 20 10.03 -7.07 -12.13
CA GLY A 20 11.16 -6.72 -13.00
C GLY A 20 11.30 -7.69 -14.19
N SER A 21 11.26 -9.00 -13.95
CA SER A 21 11.41 -10.03 -14.99
C SER A 21 10.50 -11.24 -14.74
N ALA A 22 10.20 -11.99 -15.81
CA ALA A 22 9.49 -13.26 -15.71
C ALA A 22 10.42 -14.33 -15.14
N GLY A 23 9.89 -15.23 -14.30
CA GLY A 23 10.65 -16.36 -13.76
C GLY A 23 11.62 -16.02 -12.63
N SER A 24 11.69 -14.76 -12.19
CA SER A 24 12.55 -14.34 -11.08
C SER A 24 11.79 -13.49 -10.05
N SER A 25 12.20 -13.61 -8.80
CA SER A 25 11.78 -12.74 -7.70
C SER A 25 12.73 -11.56 -7.49
N ASP A 26 13.85 -11.51 -8.20
CA ASP A 26 14.89 -10.49 -8.03
C ASP A 26 14.35 -9.09 -8.34
N GLY A 27 14.72 -8.14 -7.50
CA GLY A 27 14.34 -6.75 -7.61
C GLY A 27 12.92 -6.50 -7.12
N LEU A 28 12.30 -5.44 -7.64
CA LEU A 28 11.01 -4.96 -7.14
C LEU A 28 9.85 -5.73 -7.77
N THR A 29 8.86 -6.02 -6.93
CA THR A 29 7.53 -6.49 -7.32
C THR A 29 6.48 -5.56 -6.74
N LEU A 30 5.55 -5.10 -7.57
CA LEU A 30 4.40 -4.30 -7.18
C LEU A 30 3.13 -5.14 -7.29
N VAL A 31 2.26 -5.04 -6.29
CA VAL A 31 0.87 -5.52 -6.33
C VAL A 31 -0.04 -4.36 -6.01
N ALA A 32 -1.17 -4.23 -6.71
CA ALA A 32 -2.20 -3.25 -6.38
C ALA A 32 -3.59 -3.89 -6.53
N LYS A 33 -4.53 -3.43 -5.71
CA LYS A 33 -5.90 -3.96 -5.67
C LYS A 33 -6.92 -2.83 -5.80
N GLY A 34 -7.86 -2.99 -6.72
CA GLY A 34 -9.11 -2.22 -6.76
C GLY A 34 -10.20 -2.90 -5.92
N GLY A 35 -11.25 -3.35 -6.60
CA GLY A 35 -12.29 -4.21 -6.05
C GLY A 35 -13.29 -3.47 -5.17
N HIS A 36 -13.81 -4.15 -4.15
CA HIS A 36 -14.73 -3.56 -3.18
C HIS A 36 -14.64 -4.24 -1.80
N ASN A 37 -15.04 -3.53 -0.74
CA ASN A 37 -15.07 -4.04 0.64
C ASN A 37 -16.24 -5.00 0.93
N GLY A 38 -16.75 -5.65 -0.10
CA GLY A 38 -17.84 -6.65 -0.03
C GLY A 38 -17.43 -8.01 -0.58
N GLU A 39 -16.13 -8.22 -0.81
CA GLU A 39 -15.58 -9.50 -1.25
C GLU A 39 -15.66 -10.56 -0.15
N HIS A 40 -15.66 -11.83 -0.53
CA HIS A 40 -15.57 -12.92 0.44
C HIS A 40 -14.25 -12.85 1.21
N HIS A 41 -14.32 -12.89 2.55
CA HIS A 41 -13.15 -12.76 3.42
C HIS A 41 -12.32 -11.48 3.21
N ASN A 42 -12.96 -10.39 2.78
CA ASN A 42 -12.30 -9.10 2.56
C ASN A 42 -11.68 -8.46 3.82
N HIS A 43 -10.76 -7.53 3.56
CA HIS A 43 -10.46 -6.42 4.47
C HIS A 43 -11.13 -5.13 3.93
N ASN A 44 -11.00 -4.01 4.65
CA ASN A 44 -11.37 -2.71 4.11
C ASN A 44 -10.17 -2.05 3.42
N ASP A 45 -9.83 -2.49 2.22
CA ASP A 45 -8.51 -2.29 1.60
C ASP A 45 -8.56 -1.83 0.13
N VAL A 46 -9.68 -1.26 -0.34
CA VAL A 46 -9.79 -0.79 -1.73
C VAL A 46 -8.70 0.23 -2.05
N GLY A 47 -7.94 -0.03 -3.11
CA GLY A 47 -6.83 0.81 -3.54
C GLY A 47 -5.49 0.46 -2.89
N SER A 48 -5.44 -0.52 -1.99
CA SER A 48 -4.20 -0.95 -1.33
C SER A 48 -3.17 -1.45 -2.37
N PHE A 49 -1.89 -1.29 -2.01
CA PHE A 49 -0.76 -1.77 -2.79
C PHE A 49 0.26 -2.43 -1.88
N LEU A 50 1.07 -3.32 -2.44
CA LEU A 50 2.16 -4.01 -1.75
C LEU A 50 3.43 -3.90 -2.59
N VAL A 51 4.57 -3.87 -1.93
CA VAL A 51 5.88 -3.88 -2.59
C VAL A 51 6.74 -4.95 -1.94
N ALA A 52 7.33 -5.82 -2.76
CA ALA A 52 8.33 -6.79 -2.34
C ALA A 52 9.66 -6.55 -3.05
N VAL A 53 10.75 -6.92 -2.38
CA VAL A 53 12.12 -6.89 -2.90
C VAL A 53 12.73 -8.29 -2.80
N ASP A 54 13.25 -8.82 -3.90
CA ASP A 54 13.87 -10.15 -3.93
C ASP A 54 12.94 -11.27 -3.43
N GLY A 55 11.63 -11.09 -3.63
CA GLY A 55 10.59 -12.00 -3.14
C GLY A 55 10.17 -11.80 -1.68
N VAL A 56 10.79 -10.87 -0.95
CA VAL A 56 10.45 -10.53 0.43
C VAL A 56 9.55 -9.27 0.48
N PRO A 57 8.34 -9.34 1.05
CA PRO A 57 7.46 -8.18 1.21
C PRO A 57 8.04 -7.10 2.13
N VAL A 58 7.87 -5.83 1.77
CA VAL A 58 8.31 -4.65 2.54
C VAL A 58 7.16 -3.72 2.86
N ILE A 59 6.40 -3.30 1.84
CA ILE A 59 5.10 -2.65 2.04
C ILE A 59 4.06 -3.76 1.93
N VAL A 60 3.32 -4.01 3.02
CA VAL A 60 2.63 -5.27 3.23
C VAL A 60 1.14 -5.08 3.53
N ASP A 61 0.41 -6.17 3.40
CA ASP A 61 -0.85 -6.36 4.10
C ASP A 61 -0.58 -7.30 5.28
N ALA A 62 -1.12 -7.01 6.47
CA ALA A 62 -0.93 -7.87 7.63
C ALA A 62 -1.47 -9.30 7.38
N GLY A 63 -2.45 -9.42 6.49
CA GLY A 63 -3.11 -10.67 6.18
C GLY A 63 -4.08 -11.06 7.28
N ARG A 64 -4.33 -12.35 7.35
CA ARG A 64 -5.42 -12.92 8.13
C ARG A 64 -4.92 -13.38 9.52
N PRO A 65 -5.43 -12.80 10.62
CA PRO A 65 -5.13 -13.29 11.96
C PRO A 65 -5.80 -14.65 12.23
N THR A 66 -5.58 -15.22 13.41
CA THR A 66 -6.31 -16.39 13.89
C THR A 66 -7.80 -16.12 13.88
N TYR A 67 -8.57 -17.02 13.28
CA TYR A 67 -10.02 -16.89 13.25
C TYR A 67 -10.60 -17.02 14.65
N THR A 68 -11.45 -16.05 15.01
CA THR A 68 -12.22 -16.04 16.26
C THR A 68 -13.71 -15.90 15.94
N ALA A 69 -14.56 -15.98 16.97
CA ALA A 69 -15.99 -15.73 16.80
C ALA A 69 -16.27 -14.34 16.19
N ALA A 70 -15.46 -13.33 16.54
CA ALA A 70 -15.58 -11.98 15.99
C ALA A 70 -15.39 -11.95 14.46
N THR A 71 -14.54 -12.80 13.90
CA THR A 71 -14.29 -12.86 12.44
C THR A 71 -15.56 -13.15 11.63
N PHE A 72 -16.51 -13.89 12.23
CA PHE A 72 -17.77 -14.25 11.56
C PHE A 72 -18.97 -13.46 12.10
N GLY A 73 -18.72 -12.54 13.03
CA GLY A 73 -19.74 -11.74 13.71
C GLY A 73 -19.77 -10.28 13.23
N PRO A 74 -20.65 -9.46 13.84
CA PRO A 74 -20.74 -8.03 13.55
C PRO A 74 -19.46 -7.27 13.91
N ASP A 75 -18.72 -7.74 14.91
CA ASP A 75 -17.50 -7.11 15.43
C ASP A 75 -16.26 -7.40 14.56
N ARG A 76 -16.44 -8.03 13.38
CA ARG A 76 -15.34 -8.36 12.48
C ARG A 76 -14.44 -7.17 12.18
N TYR A 77 -15.03 -6.00 11.96
CA TYR A 77 -14.29 -4.79 11.61
C TYR A 77 -13.74 -4.03 12.83
N ASP A 78 -13.90 -4.56 14.04
CA ASP A 78 -13.13 -4.13 15.21
C ASP A 78 -11.74 -4.80 15.25
N ILE A 79 -11.55 -5.88 14.48
CA ILE A 79 -10.24 -6.51 14.28
C ILE A 79 -9.39 -5.57 13.43
N TRP A 80 -8.27 -5.13 13.97
CA TRP A 80 -7.43 -4.09 13.36
C TRP A 80 -6.98 -4.42 11.92
N THR A 81 -6.72 -5.70 11.61
CA THR A 81 -6.34 -6.14 10.26
C THR A 81 -7.46 -6.10 9.23
N MET A 82 -8.71 -5.88 9.65
CA MET A 82 -9.85 -5.68 8.75
C MET A 82 -10.11 -4.19 8.46
N GLN A 83 -9.44 -3.28 9.18
CA GLN A 83 -9.70 -1.84 9.13
C GLN A 83 -8.78 -1.14 8.14
N SER A 84 -9.34 -0.25 7.30
CA SER A 84 -8.58 0.51 6.30
C SER A 84 -7.40 1.31 6.86
N ALA A 85 -7.49 1.73 8.12
CA ALA A 85 -6.40 2.44 8.78
C ALA A 85 -5.12 1.60 8.92
N TRP A 86 -5.17 0.29 8.73
CA TRP A 86 -4.03 -0.61 8.77
C TRP A 86 -3.67 -1.23 7.41
N HIS A 87 -4.16 -0.63 6.32
CA HIS A 87 -3.77 -0.95 4.94
C HIS A 87 -3.08 0.24 4.28
N ASN A 88 -2.50 0.01 3.10
CA ASN A 88 -1.73 1.00 2.34
C ASN A 88 -2.66 1.96 1.58
N VAL A 89 -3.61 2.58 2.28
CA VAL A 89 -4.70 3.43 1.76
C VAL A 89 -4.84 4.70 2.61
N PRO A 90 -5.49 5.76 2.12
CA PRO A 90 -5.64 6.97 2.93
C PRO A 90 -6.66 6.81 4.07
N VAL A 91 -6.53 7.67 5.08
CA VAL A 91 -7.62 8.14 5.93
C VAL A 91 -7.98 9.53 5.42
N VAL A 92 -9.25 9.79 5.12
CA VAL A 92 -9.68 11.01 4.43
C VAL A 92 -10.63 11.80 5.31
N ARG A 93 -10.24 13.01 5.73
CA ARG A 93 -11.00 13.83 6.69
C ARG A 93 -11.42 13.06 7.96
N GLY A 94 -10.49 12.28 8.50
CA GLY A 94 -10.72 11.39 9.63
C GLY A 94 -11.61 10.18 9.34
N ARG A 95 -11.98 9.92 8.08
CA ARG A 95 -12.83 8.80 7.66
C ARG A 95 -12.00 7.64 7.11
N THR A 96 -12.31 6.45 7.60
CA THR A 96 -11.83 5.16 7.07
C THR A 96 -12.84 4.61 6.07
N GLN A 97 -12.42 3.61 5.29
CA GLN A 97 -13.33 2.91 4.38
C GLN A 97 -14.31 2.04 5.19
N PRO A 98 -15.62 2.10 4.92
CA PRO A 98 -16.58 1.19 5.52
C PRO A 98 -16.53 -0.17 4.83
N ALA A 99 -17.11 -1.17 5.50
CA ALA A 99 -17.40 -2.46 4.89
C ALA A 99 -18.55 -2.36 3.89
N GLY A 100 -18.59 -3.28 2.94
CA GLY A 100 -19.69 -3.44 1.99
C GLY A 100 -19.29 -3.18 0.55
N ARG A 101 -20.17 -3.63 -0.36
CA ARG A 101 -19.94 -3.57 -1.81
C ARG A 101 -19.91 -2.13 -2.37
N ASP A 102 -20.55 -1.19 -1.69
CA ASP A 102 -20.62 0.20 -2.15
C ASP A 102 -19.30 0.95 -1.94
N ALA A 103 -18.47 0.51 -0.99
CA ALA A 103 -17.09 0.95 -0.87
C ALA A 103 -16.24 0.21 -1.92
N THR A 104 -15.99 0.87 -3.05
CA THR A 104 -15.40 0.24 -4.25
C THR A 104 -14.47 1.18 -5.01
N ALA A 105 -13.52 0.61 -5.73
CA ALA A 105 -12.73 1.35 -6.71
C ALA A 105 -13.58 1.63 -7.96
N ARG A 106 -13.31 2.75 -8.63
CA ARG A 106 -13.91 3.09 -9.92
C ARG A 106 -12.85 3.14 -11.00
N GLY A 107 -13.18 2.60 -12.17
CA GLY A 107 -12.33 2.69 -13.36
C GLY A 107 -10.96 2.04 -13.16
N ALA A 108 -10.89 0.92 -12.42
CA ALA A 108 -9.64 0.22 -12.23
C ALA A 108 -9.13 -0.35 -13.55
N THR A 109 -7.90 -0.01 -13.92
CA THR A 109 -7.28 -0.44 -15.18
C THR A 109 -5.82 -0.81 -14.97
N ALA A 110 -5.32 -1.73 -15.79
CA ALA A 110 -3.91 -2.07 -15.89
C ALA A 110 -3.38 -1.80 -17.30
N GLU A 111 -2.28 -1.06 -17.38
CA GLU A 111 -1.49 -0.85 -18.59
C GLU A 111 -0.20 -1.65 -18.44
N ILE A 112 -0.01 -2.67 -19.28
CA ILE A 112 1.17 -3.55 -19.24
C ILE A 112 2.11 -3.14 -20.35
N GLY A 113 3.36 -2.87 -20.00
CA GLY A 113 4.43 -2.51 -20.95
C GLY A 113 5.76 -3.12 -20.54
N ASP A 114 6.73 -3.07 -21.44
CA ASP A 114 8.08 -3.60 -21.18
C ASP A 114 8.84 -2.69 -20.23
N ASP A 115 8.93 -1.39 -20.53
CA ASP A 115 9.64 -0.42 -19.68
C ASP A 115 8.93 -0.19 -18.34
N ALA A 116 7.60 -0.34 -18.32
CA ALA A 116 6.83 -0.19 -17.11
C ALA A 116 5.44 -0.81 -17.23
N SER A 117 4.87 -1.17 -16.08
CA SER A 117 3.47 -1.58 -15.95
C SER A 117 2.79 -0.76 -14.87
N THR A 118 1.52 -0.41 -15.07
CA THR A 118 0.81 0.57 -14.26
C THR A 118 -0.62 0.13 -13.96
N PHE A 119 -1.01 0.19 -12.70
CA PHE A 119 -2.38 0.14 -12.23
C PHE A 119 -2.90 1.56 -11.98
N THR A 120 -4.18 1.80 -12.23
CA THR A 120 -4.85 3.05 -11.90
C THR A 120 -6.27 2.79 -11.43
N ALA A 121 -6.72 3.49 -10.39
CA ALA A 121 -8.10 3.46 -9.91
C ALA A 121 -8.48 4.79 -9.24
N ASP A 122 -9.77 5.12 -9.25
CA ASP A 122 -10.35 6.17 -8.40
C ASP A 122 -10.96 5.55 -7.13
N LEU A 123 -10.56 6.06 -5.98
CA LEU A 123 -10.91 5.56 -4.66
C LEU A 123 -12.04 6.35 -3.99
N ALA A 124 -12.58 7.41 -4.61
CA ALA A 124 -13.58 8.25 -3.95
C ALA A 124 -14.81 7.48 -3.46
N ALA A 125 -15.27 6.48 -4.21
CA ALA A 125 -16.39 5.64 -3.79
C ALA A 125 -16.08 4.71 -2.61
N ALA A 126 -14.81 4.43 -2.32
CA ALA A 126 -14.41 3.71 -1.11
C ALA A 126 -14.58 4.55 0.18
N TYR A 127 -14.81 5.87 0.05
CA TYR A 127 -14.98 6.81 1.17
C TYR A 127 -16.26 7.65 1.01
N PRO A 128 -17.45 7.03 1.08
CA PRO A 128 -18.72 7.71 0.80
C PRO A 128 -18.97 8.95 1.67
N ASP A 129 -18.46 8.96 2.91
CA ASP A 129 -18.68 10.04 3.88
C ASP A 129 -17.50 11.04 3.98
N ALA A 130 -16.53 10.98 3.06
CA ALA A 130 -15.34 11.85 3.09
C ALA A 130 -15.45 13.09 2.18
N GLY A 131 -16.51 13.21 1.38
CA GLY A 131 -16.75 14.36 0.51
C GLY A 131 -15.80 14.47 -0.69
N LEU A 132 -15.20 13.35 -1.12
CA LEU A 132 -14.33 13.31 -2.30
C LEU A 132 -15.13 13.47 -3.59
N ASP A 133 -14.62 14.31 -4.50
CA ASP A 133 -14.99 14.27 -5.92
C ASP A 133 -14.26 13.12 -6.60
N HIS A 134 -12.93 13.08 -6.44
CA HIS A 134 -12.08 11.97 -6.87
C HIS A 134 -10.88 11.80 -5.94
N TRP A 135 -10.37 10.57 -5.89
CA TRP A 135 -9.05 10.25 -5.37
C TRP A 135 -8.41 9.26 -6.33
N ARG A 136 -7.62 9.73 -7.27
CA ARG A 136 -6.99 8.90 -8.28
C ARG A 136 -5.64 8.42 -7.79
N ARG A 137 -5.49 7.09 -7.70
CA ARG A 137 -4.22 6.42 -7.47
C ARG A 137 -3.67 5.85 -8.77
N ARG A 138 -2.38 6.06 -9.00
CA ARG A 138 -1.58 5.38 -10.02
C ARG A 138 -0.45 4.64 -9.31
N ALA A 139 -0.38 3.32 -9.48
CA ALA A 139 0.68 2.49 -8.93
C ALA A 139 1.48 1.90 -10.10
N ARG A 140 2.76 2.22 -10.20
CA ARG A 140 3.60 1.92 -11.36
C ARG A 140 4.89 1.24 -10.93
N LEU A 141 5.27 0.17 -11.62
CA LEU A 141 6.63 -0.35 -11.61
C LEU A 141 7.35 0.19 -12.85
N ASP A 142 8.33 1.07 -12.64
CA ASP A 142 9.22 1.56 -13.69
C ASP A 142 10.50 0.72 -13.70
N ARG A 143 10.67 -0.09 -14.75
CA ARG A 143 11.79 -1.03 -14.86
C ARG A 143 13.07 -0.36 -15.36
N VAL A 144 12.94 0.75 -16.07
CA VAL A 144 14.08 1.53 -16.57
C VAL A 144 14.73 2.28 -15.42
N ALA A 145 13.92 2.94 -14.58
CA ALA A 145 14.39 3.63 -13.40
C ALA A 145 14.64 2.70 -12.21
N GLY A 146 14.11 1.47 -12.24
CA GLY A 146 14.29 0.50 -11.15
C GLY A 146 13.54 0.89 -9.87
N ARG A 147 12.34 1.47 -10.00
CA ARG A 147 11.54 1.95 -8.86
C ARG A 147 10.05 1.65 -8.99
N VAL A 148 9.38 1.56 -7.84
CA VAL A 148 7.93 1.65 -7.74
C VAL A 148 7.54 3.09 -7.47
N GLU A 149 6.48 3.57 -8.12
CA GLU A 149 5.90 4.90 -7.94
C GLU A 149 4.42 4.76 -7.59
N ILE A 150 4.00 5.43 -6.51
CA ILE A 150 2.62 5.54 -6.09
C ILE A 150 2.26 7.02 -6.13
N ASP A 151 1.49 7.41 -7.14
CA ASP A 151 0.99 8.77 -7.30
C ASP A 151 -0.48 8.80 -6.90
N ASP A 152 -0.79 9.58 -5.86
CA ASP A 152 -2.15 9.91 -5.47
C ASP A 152 -2.44 11.37 -5.85
N ALA A 153 -3.59 11.63 -6.47
CA ALA A 153 -4.11 12.96 -6.76
C ALA A 153 -5.60 13.03 -6.45
N TRP A 154 -6.03 14.05 -5.71
CA TRP A 154 -7.40 14.10 -5.19
C TRP A 154 -7.98 15.52 -5.16
N ARG A 155 -9.31 15.56 -5.09
CA ARG A 155 -10.10 16.78 -4.91
C ARG A 155 -11.35 16.48 -4.11
N PHE A 156 -11.74 17.41 -3.26
CA PHE A 156 -13.03 17.35 -2.56
C PHE A 156 -14.12 18.04 -3.38
N ALA A 157 -15.34 17.52 -3.31
CA ALA A 157 -16.48 18.06 -4.05
C ALA A 157 -16.87 19.49 -3.62
N ASP A 158 -16.46 19.90 -2.42
CA ASP A 158 -16.66 21.24 -1.85
C ASP A 158 -15.51 22.21 -2.12
N ASP A 159 -14.46 21.78 -2.84
CA ASP A 159 -13.22 22.55 -3.07
C ASP A 159 -12.49 23.01 -1.81
N ALA A 160 -12.85 22.48 -0.63
CA ALA A 160 -12.15 22.81 0.59
C ALA A 160 -10.74 22.19 0.59
N PRO A 161 -9.76 22.86 1.24
CA PRO A 161 -8.40 22.37 1.29
C PRO A 161 -8.34 21.01 2.00
N THR A 162 -7.29 20.26 1.71
CA THR A 162 -6.92 19.10 2.54
C THR A 162 -6.53 19.59 3.94
N GLY A 163 -6.95 18.83 4.95
CA GLY A 163 -6.69 19.10 6.37
C GLY A 163 -5.75 18.07 6.99
N ASP A 164 -5.33 18.34 8.22
CA ASP A 164 -4.39 17.50 8.99
C ASP A 164 -4.99 16.12 9.37
N ASP A 165 -6.30 15.97 9.25
CA ASP A 165 -7.04 14.72 9.44
C ASP A 165 -7.06 13.83 8.20
N THR A 166 -6.33 14.22 7.15
CA THR A 166 -6.11 13.41 5.94
C THR A 166 -4.67 12.91 5.90
N LEU A 167 -4.52 11.59 5.90
CA LEU A 167 -3.23 10.90 6.03
C LEU A 167 -3.15 9.79 4.97
N LEU A 168 -1.97 9.52 4.42
CA LEU A 168 -1.69 8.23 3.77
C LEU A 168 -1.03 7.31 4.79
N HIS A 169 -1.56 6.09 4.94
CA HIS A 169 -0.91 5.06 5.74
C HIS A 169 -0.12 4.09 4.87
N LEU A 170 1.02 3.63 5.39
CA LEU A 170 1.80 2.53 4.85
C LEU A 170 2.06 1.52 5.96
N LEU A 171 1.80 0.24 5.73
CA LEU A 171 2.14 -0.84 6.64
C LEU A 171 3.42 -1.51 6.14
N VAL A 172 4.44 -1.54 7.00
CA VAL A 172 5.80 -1.91 6.62
C VAL A 172 6.31 -3.06 7.50
N ALA A 173 6.93 -4.04 6.86
CA ALA A 173 7.64 -5.15 7.49
C ALA A 173 9.17 -4.93 7.41
N GLY A 174 9.89 -5.22 8.50
CA GLY A 174 11.34 -5.02 8.62
C GLY A 174 11.76 -3.91 9.60
N ASP A 175 13.06 -3.67 9.71
CA ASP A 175 13.63 -2.54 10.51
C ASP A 175 13.43 -1.24 9.74
N VAL A 176 12.59 -0.36 10.27
CA VAL A 176 12.21 0.92 9.66
C VAL A 176 12.91 2.08 10.36
N ARG A 177 13.61 2.90 9.60
CA ARG A 177 14.23 4.14 10.07
C ARG A 177 13.72 5.32 9.25
N LEU A 178 12.97 6.21 9.90
CA LEU A 178 12.55 7.47 9.28
C LEU A 178 13.76 8.36 8.98
N GLU A 179 13.69 9.03 7.83
CA GLU A 179 14.65 10.00 7.33
C GLU A 179 13.88 11.25 6.86
N THR A 180 14.57 12.37 6.65
CA THR A 180 13.94 13.52 5.98
C THR A 180 13.48 13.10 4.58
N GLY A 181 12.20 13.30 4.27
CA GLY A 181 11.61 12.93 2.98
C GLY A 181 11.60 11.43 2.69
N GLY A 182 11.63 10.55 3.70
CA GLY A 182 11.60 9.13 3.45
C GLY A 182 11.76 8.21 4.66
N ALA A 183 11.91 6.93 4.36
CA ALA A 183 12.33 5.91 5.31
C ALA A 183 13.28 4.93 4.64
N ARG A 184 14.27 4.46 5.39
CA ARG A 184 15.07 3.29 5.02
C ARG A 184 14.46 2.06 5.69
N VAL A 185 14.29 0.98 4.92
CA VAL A 185 13.76 -0.28 5.43
C VAL A 185 14.74 -1.41 5.15
N ILE A 186 15.07 -2.18 6.19
CA ILE A 186 15.81 -3.45 6.06
C ILE A 186 14.77 -4.57 6.15
N PRO A 187 14.47 -5.27 5.05
CA PRO A 187 13.53 -6.39 5.06
C PRO A 187 14.03 -7.52 5.96
N GLU A 188 13.11 -8.31 6.49
CA GLU A 188 13.46 -9.58 7.12
C GLU A 188 13.93 -10.61 6.08
N GLY A 189 14.53 -11.73 6.49
CA GLY A 189 14.92 -12.80 5.55
C GLY A 189 16.11 -12.49 4.63
N GLY A 190 16.82 -11.37 4.82
CA GLY A 190 18.10 -11.08 4.16
C GLY A 190 18.02 -10.47 2.76
N ALA A 191 16.83 -10.04 2.31
CA ALA A 191 16.68 -9.31 1.07
C ALA A 191 17.33 -7.92 1.12
N ARG A 192 17.56 -7.32 -0.07
CA ARG A 192 18.23 -6.01 -0.17
C ARG A 192 17.41 -4.91 0.50
N PRO A 193 18.05 -4.00 1.27
CA PRO A 193 17.35 -2.85 1.83
C PRO A 193 16.74 -1.95 0.75
N VAL A 194 15.69 -1.23 1.10
CA VAL A 194 15.01 -0.28 0.21
C VAL A 194 14.89 1.10 0.86
N ARG A 195 14.73 2.12 0.02
CA ARG A 195 14.35 3.47 0.45
C ARG A 195 12.95 3.78 -0.05
N LEU A 196 12.11 4.22 0.88
CA LEU A 196 10.86 4.89 0.58
C LEU A 196 11.15 6.40 0.54
N ARG A 197 10.61 7.11 -0.46
CA ARG A 197 10.74 8.57 -0.58
C ARG A 197 9.41 9.24 -0.75
N TRP A 198 9.28 10.45 -0.22
CA TRP A 198 8.14 11.35 -0.35
C TRP A 198 8.62 12.81 -0.17
N PRO A 199 7.78 13.84 -0.41
CA PRO A 199 8.17 15.23 -0.25
C PRO A 199 8.72 15.55 1.15
N GLU A 200 9.84 16.25 1.24
CA GLU A 200 10.56 16.49 2.51
C GLU A 200 9.74 17.24 3.57
N ASP A 201 8.72 17.99 3.13
CA ASP A 201 7.80 18.73 3.98
C ASP A 201 6.66 17.85 4.56
N VAL A 202 6.64 16.55 4.28
CA VAL A 202 5.77 15.57 4.96
C VAL A 202 6.48 15.04 6.20
N ALA A 203 6.04 15.50 7.37
CA ALA A 203 6.50 15.02 8.67
C ALA A 203 5.83 13.68 9.01
N ALA A 204 6.32 12.59 8.42
CA ALA A 204 5.80 11.26 8.66
C ALA A 204 6.06 10.79 10.11
N THR A 205 5.12 10.01 10.66
CA THR A 205 5.28 9.34 11.96
C THR A 205 5.31 7.83 11.76
N ALA A 206 5.89 7.11 12.72
CA ALA A 206 5.95 5.65 12.73
C ALA A 206 5.33 5.13 14.02
N GLU A 207 4.39 4.19 13.88
CA GLU A 207 3.76 3.47 14.97
C GLU A 207 4.12 1.99 14.87
N VAL A 208 4.74 1.45 15.92
CA VAL A 208 5.03 0.02 16.00
C VAL A 208 3.80 -0.71 16.53
N ARG A 209 3.30 -1.67 15.74
CA ARG A 209 2.26 -2.61 16.12
C ARG A 209 2.90 -3.93 16.52
N HIS A 210 3.00 -4.17 17.82
CA HIS A 210 3.40 -5.48 18.33
C HIS A 210 2.36 -6.54 17.98
N LEU A 211 2.84 -7.71 17.56
CA LEU A 211 2.03 -8.84 17.15
C LEU A 211 2.06 -9.93 18.22
N ASP A 212 0.89 -10.40 18.61
CA ASP A 212 0.67 -11.48 19.57
C ASP A 212 -0.11 -12.66 18.96
N ASP A 213 -0.72 -12.46 17.80
CA ASP A 213 -1.39 -13.51 17.04
C ASP A 213 -0.37 -14.48 16.40
N PRO A 214 -0.50 -15.81 16.61
CA PRO A 214 0.43 -16.79 16.06
C PRO A 214 0.52 -16.82 14.53
N MET A 215 -0.60 -16.63 13.82
CA MET A 215 -0.61 -16.61 12.34
C MET A 215 0.16 -15.40 11.81
N LEU A 216 0.05 -14.25 12.50
CA LEU A 216 0.77 -13.04 12.11
C LEU A 216 2.24 -13.11 12.49
N THR A 217 2.56 -13.60 13.69
CA THR A 217 3.95 -13.68 14.17
C THR A 217 4.79 -14.71 13.43
N GLU A 218 4.17 -15.78 12.91
CA GLU A 218 4.83 -16.75 12.03
C GLU A 218 5.32 -16.12 10.72
N VAL A 219 4.61 -15.11 10.20
CA VAL A 219 4.93 -14.46 8.91
C VAL A 219 5.79 -13.21 9.08
N TRP A 220 5.45 -12.37 10.07
CA TRP A 220 6.00 -11.02 10.22
C TRP A 220 6.92 -10.84 11.43
N GLY A 221 7.15 -11.92 12.20
CA GLY A 221 7.85 -11.82 13.47
C GLY A 221 7.06 -11.01 14.51
N GLY A 222 7.77 -10.32 15.39
CA GLY A 222 7.15 -9.71 16.58
C GLY A 222 6.38 -8.41 16.35
N HIS A 223 6.48 -7.79 15.17
CA HIS A 223 5.89 -6.48 14.93
C HIS A 223 5.74 -6.13 13.44
N LEU A 224 4.86 -5.16 13.18
CA LEU A 224 4.83 -4.38 11.94
C LEU A 224 4.92 -2.89 12.29
N THR A 225 5.35 -2.07 11.33
CA THR A 225 5.41 -0.62 11.52
C THR A 225 4.42 0.06 10.59
N ARG A 226 3.49 0.84 11.13
CA ARG A 226 2.60 1.71 10.35
C ARG A 226 3.21 3.10 10.25
N LEU A 227 3.49 3.55 9.04
CA LEU A 227 3.83 4.93 8.75
C LEU A 227 2.55 5.73 8.50
N ALA A 228 2.47 6.93 9.05
CA ALA A 228 1.42 7.89 8.73
C ALA A 228 2.04 9.14 8.12
N LEU A 229 1.59 9.50 6.91
CA LEU A 229 2.06 10.63 6.13
C LEU A 229 0.96 11.70 6.09
N PRO A 230 1.08 12.79 6.87
CA PRO A 230 0.11 13.87 6.84
C PRO A 230 0.12 14.63 5.52
N LEU A 231 -1.05 14.77 4.89
CA LEU A 231 -1.15 15.39 3.57
C LEU A 231 -1.27 16.91 3.65
N ALA A 232 -1.64 17.46 4.82
CA ALA A 232 -1.76 18.89 5.07
C ALA A 232 -2.56 19.57 3.95
N SER A 233 -2.08 20.64 3.32
CA SER A 233 -2.78 21.38 2.25
C SER A 233 -2.62 20.79 0.84
N ARG A 234 -2.02 19.61 0.68
CA ARG A 234 -1.71 19.03 -0.64
C ARG A 234 -2.98 18.54 -1.34
N THR A 235 -2.89 18.39 -2.66
CA THR A 235 -3.89 17.70 -3.50
C THR A 235 -3.25 16.56 -4.32
N GLN A 236 -1.97 16.32 -4.10
CA GLN A 236 -1.21 15.24 -4.72
C GLN A 236 -0.08 14.80 -3.78
N LEU A 237 0.30 13.53 -3.89
CA LEU A 237 1.43 12.93 -3.19
C LEU A 237 2.07 11.88 -4.10
N GLN A 238 3.39 11.89 -4.18
CA GLN A 238 4.15 10.79 -4.76
C GLN A 238 4.94 10.09 -3.66
N VAL A 239 4.84 8.76 -3.62
CA VAL A 239 5.72 7.88 -2.84
C VAL A 239 6.50 7.01 -3.81
N THR A 240 7.82 6.95 -3.67
CA THR A 240 8.64 6.00 -4.44
C THR A 240 9.27 4.94 -3.54
N VAL A 241 9.51 3.76 -4.10
CA VAL A 241 10.27 2.67 -3.46
C VAL A 241 11.38 2.22 -4.40
N GLU A 242 12.62 2.27 -3.91
CA GLU A 242 13.82 1.98 -4.70
C GLU A 242 14.75 1.08 -3.89
N LEU A 243 15.60 0.30 -4.56
CA LEU A 243 16.67 -0.41 -3.87
C LEU A 243 17.61 0.59 -3.19
N ASP A 244 17.98 0.33 -1.94
CA ASP A 244 19.04 1.08 -1.26
C ASP A 244 20.40 0.55 -1.73
N THR A 245 20.73 0.84 -2.98
CA THR A 245 22.07 0.60 -3.50
C THR A 245 23.04 1.54 -2.79
N PRO A 246 24.14 1.01 -2.20
CA PRO A 246 25.23 1.86 -1.75
C PRO A 246 25.67 2.74 -2.92
N ILE A 247 25.88 4.03 -2.67
CA ILE A 247 26.66 4.85 -3.60
C ILE A 247 28.02 4.16 -3.65
N GLU A 248 28.40 3.60 -4.81
CA GLU A 248 29.79 3.21 -5.01
C GLU A 248 30.61 4.49 -4.79
N ASP A 249 31.43 4.51 -3.74
CA ASP A 249 32.47 5.51 -3.59
C ASP A 249 33.25 5.51 -4.92
N SER A 250 33.05 6.56 -5.72
CA SER A 250 33.77 6.70 -6.98
C SER A 250 35.27 6.73 -6.63
N PRO A 251 36.10 5.88 -7.24
CA PRO A 251 37.53 5.81 -6.93
C PRO A 251 38.26 7.12 -7.21
#